data_AF-A0A522RZY2-F1
#
_entry.id   AF-A0A522RZY2-F1
#
_cell.length_a   1.000
_cell.length_b   1.000
_cell.length_c   1.000
_cell.angle_alpha   90.00
_cell.angle_beta   90.00
_cell.angle_gamma   90.00
#
_symmetry.space_group_name_H-M   'P 1'
#
loop_
_entity.id
_entity.type
_entity.pdbx_description
1 polymer ?
#
loop_
_entity_poly.entity_id
_entity_poly.type
_entity_poly.pdbx_seq_one_letter_code
_entity_poly.pdbx_strand_id
1 'polypeptide(L)'
;MKLKTLCIAVLLATGSVGVAYATPNLVQNGDFSGTSGLTAPSNNPAYTNQQVGYQGFAVNNWTGMGYTIWYPNANDAVKGCGYTEFHYPGSGSGACSTLNAVGGTLPNGSPTGTFVAMDGLSTYQGSVSQTLSGLTMGKTYAVTFYWGTTQETQASQQLNSTNQYLAVSLGGTTQNTNQVSTPWGSFGGWYKTTMMITAGSSDILSFVSNGLPTNGPPMILLTGVSVNAVPEPPELALFGGGLLGLGLLTVFARRRALRKQGGTGDLA
;
A
#
# COMPACT_ATOMS: atom_id res chain seq x y z
N MET A 1 -59.02 -8.67 -47.73
CA MET A 1 -58.17 -9.15 -46.62
C MET A 1 -57.05 -8.13 -46.40
N LYS A 2 -57.02 -7.42 -45.27
CA LYS A 2 -55.93 -6.47 -44.94
C LYS A 2 -55.19 -6.99 -43.71
N LEU A 3 -53.94 -7.40 -43.92
CA LEU A 3 -53.03 -7.95 -42.94
C LEU A 3 -52.58 -6.81 -42.00
N LYS A 4 -52.88 -6.92 -40.70
CA LYS A 4 -52.48 -5.92 -39.69
C LYS A 4 -51.04 -6.21 -39.26
N THR A 5 -50.14 -5.28 -39.58
CA THR A 5 -48.74 -5.27 -39.15
C THR A 5 -48.66 -5.17 -37.62
N LEU A 6 -48.13 -6.21 -36.98
CA LEU A 6 -47.80 -6.23 -35.55
C LEU A 6 -46.33 -5.84 -35.40
N CYS A 7 -46.05 -4.58 -35.07
CA CYS A 7 -44.70 -4.15 -34.71
C CYS A 7 -44.38 -4.60 -33.27
N ILE A 8 -43.64 -5.70 -33.15
CA ILE A 8 -42.99 -6.10 -31.89
C ILE A 8 -41.78 -5.19 -31.70
N ALA A 9 -41.89 -4.22 -30.78
CA ALA A 9 -40.77 -3.43 -30.33
C ALA A 9 -39.93 -4.26 -29.35
N VAL A 10 -38.86 -4.88 -29.84
CA VAL A 10 -37.80 -5.45 -29.00
C VAL A 10 -37.02 -4.28 -28.40
N LEU A 11 -37.23 -3.98 -27.12
CA LEU A 11 -36.31 -3.14 -26.36
C LEU A 11 -35.02 -3.94 -26.15
N LEU A 12 -34.01 -3.66 -26.95
CA LEU A 12 -32.63 -4.04 -26.67
C LEU A 12 -32.19 -3.31 -25.40
N ALA A 13 -32.26 -3.99 -24.26
CA ALA A 13 -31.49 -3.60 -23.08
C ALA A 13 -30.04 -3.97 -23.36
N THR A 14 -29.31 -3.10 -24.06
CA THR A 14 -27.84 -3.17 -24.12
C THR A 14 -27.33 -2.90 -22.71
N GLY A 15 -27.10 -3.97 -21.94
CA GLY A 15 -26.36 -3.89 -20.70
C GLY A 15 -24.99 -3.31 -21.02
N SER A 16 -24.71 -2.11 -20.52
CA SER A 16 -23.37 -1.55 -20.55
C SER A 16 -22.47 -2.46 -19.74
N VAL A 17 -21.71 -3.32 -20.41
CA VAL A 17 -20.56 -4.00 -19.82
C VAL A 17 -19.62 -2.91 -19.35
N GLY A 18 -19.60 -2.66 -18.05
CA GLY A 18 -18.70 -1.69 -17.43
C GLY A 18 -17.27 -2.14 -17.70
N VAL A 19 -16.55 -1.36 -18.50
CA VAL A 19 -15.12 -1.58 -18.71
C VAL A 19 -14.45 -1.28 -17.37
N ALA A 20 -13.88 -2.30 -16.72
CA ALA A 20 -13.12 -2.09 -15.49
C ALA A 20 -11.84 -1.32 -15.84
N TYR A 21 -11.82 -0.03 -15.54
CA TYR A 21 -10.60 0.76 -15.66
C TYR A 21 -9.64 0.36 -14.55
N ALA A 22 -8.37 0.16 -14.88
CA ALA A 22 -7.32 0.04 -13.89
C ALA A 22 -7.28 1.34 -13.08
N THR A 23 -7.48 1.23 -11.76
CA THR A 23 -7.49 2.41 -10.90
C THR A 23 -6.06 2.93 -10.72
N PRO A 24 -5.83 4.26 -10.82
CA PRO A 24 -4.50 4.82 -10.70
C PRO A 24 -3.90 4.51 -9.33
N ASN A 25 -2.58 4.31 -9.29
CA ASN A 25 -1.85 4.20 -8.02
C ASN A 25 -1.79 5.58 -7.37
N LEU A 26 -2.28 5.70 -6.13
CA LEU A 26 -2.26 6.94 -5.38
C LEU A 26 -0.91 7.22 -4.71
N VAL A 27 -0.06 6.19 -4.57
CA VAL A 27 1.27 6.31 -3.98
C VAL A 27 2.26 6.83 -5.00
N GLN A 28 3.03 7.84 -4.60
CA GLN A 28 4.18 8.32 -5.33
C GLN A 28 5.46 7.72 -4.75
N ASN A 29 6.44 7.40 -5.62
CA ASN A 29 7.74 6.88 -5.20
C ASN A 29 7.63 5.66 -4.26
N GLY A 30 6.70 4.74 -4.56
CA GLY A 30 6.43 3.58 -3.69
C GLY A 30 7.55 2.55 -3.65
N ASP A 31 8.47 2.59 -4.62
CA ASP A 31 9.71 1.81 -4.63
C ASP A 31 10.86 2.48 -3.87
N PHE A 32 10.68 3.71 -3.39
CA PHE A 32 11.66 4.53 -2.68
C PHE A 32 12.91 4.88 -3.50
N SER A 33 12.84 4.88 -4.84
CA SER A 33 14.00 5.16 -5.70
C SER A 33 14.34 6.64 -5.82
N GLY A 34 13.33 7.51 -5.68
CA GLY A 34 13.51 8.96 -5.66
C GLY A 34 13.99 9.45 -4.30
N THR A 35 15.21 9.98 -4.25
CA THR A 35 15.78 10.62 -3.06
C THR A 35 16.23 12.04 -3.35
N SER A 36 16.42 12.84 -2.30
CA SER A 36 17.00 14.19 -2.35
C SER A 36 17.84 14.45 -1.11
N GLY A 37 18.69 15.47 -1.16
CA GLY A 37 19.60 15.74 -0.05
C GLY A 37 20.64 14.64 0.19
N LEU A 38 20.91 13.80 -0.82
CA LEU A 38 22.08 12.93 -0.83
C LEU A 38 23.34 13.81 -0.90
N THR A 39 23.76 14.35 0.24
CA THR A 39 25.15 14.71 0.44
C THR A 39 25.90 13.39 0.53
N ALA A 40 26.54 12.98 -0.56
CA ALA A 40 27.59 11.97 -0.48
C ALA A 40 28.48 12.36 0.71
N PRO A 41 28.77 11.46 1.66
CA PRO A 41 29.74 11.80 2.69
C PRO A 41 31.06 12.03 1.95
N SER A 42 31.47 13.29 1.89
CA SER A 42 32.55 13.84 1.07
C SER A 42 33.95 13.28 1.38
N ASN A 43 34.04 12.15 2.09
CA ASN A 43 35.26 11.65 2.68
C ASN A 43 35.22 10.16 3.09
N ASN A 44 34.10 9.42 2.92
CA ASN A 44 34.14 7.96 3.15
C ASN A 44 33.19 7.18 2.21
N PRO A 45 33.71 6.45 1.20
CA PRO A 45 32.92 5.65 0.27
C PRO A 45 32.20 4.45 0.92
N ALA A 46 32.37 4.22 2.23
CA ALA A 46 31.72 3.13 2.97
C ALA A 46 30.26 3.39 3.39
N TYR A 47 29.75 4.63 3.26
CA TYR A 47 28.39 4.99 3.66
C TYR A 47 27.48 5.16 2.44
N THR A 48 26.79 4.09 2.05
CA THR A 48 25.88 4.07 0.90
C THR A 48 24.40 4.16 1.28
N ASN A 49 24.07 4.02 2.58
CA ASN A 49 22.72 4.10 3.12
C ASN A 49 22.56 5.31 4.07
N GLN A 50 21.33 5.79 4.27
CA GLN A 50 21.05 7.06 4.97
C GLN A 50 19.78 6.98 5.81
N GLN A 51 19.80 7.56 7.02
CA GLN A 51 18.61 7.71 7.85
C GLN A 51 17.67 8.78 7.27
N VAL A 52 16.41 8.43 7.06
CA VAL A 52 15.41 9.33 6.49
C VAL A 52 15.16 10.52 7.44
N GLY A 53 15.29 11.75 6.93
CA GLY A 53 15.12 12.98 7.70
C GLY A 53 16.38 13.49 8.39
N TYR A 54 17.49 12.74 8.35
CA TYR A 54 18.75 13.16 8.95
C TYR A 54 19.57 14.03 7.99
N GLN A 55 20.14 15.14 8.49
CA GLN A 55 20.98 16.09 7.73
C GLN A 55 20.39 16.51 6.37
N GLY A 56 19.06 16.59 6.27
CA GLY A 56 18.37 16.99 5.04
C GLY A 56 18.22 15.89 4.00
N PHE A 57 18.66 14.66 4.26
CA PHE A 57 18.35 13.51 3.41
C PHE A 57 16.86 13.19 3.47
N ALA A 58 16.25 13.03 2.30
CA ALA A 58 14.84 12.70 2.17
C ALA A 58 14.62 11.63 1.10
N VAL A 59 13.66 10.75 1.37
CA VAL A 59 13.05 9.91 0.34
C VAL A 59 11.84 10.69 -0.19
N ASN A 60 11.85 11.05 -1.46
CA ASN A 60 10.89 11.99 -2.03
C ASN A 60 9.45 11.48 -1.79
N ASN A 61 8.56 12.37 -1.34
CA ASN A 61 7.16 12.09 -0.99
C ASN A 61 6.94 11.19 0.24
N TRP A 62 7.99 10.86 0.99
CA TRP A 62 7.90 10.07 2.21
C TRP A 62 8.46 10.84 3.40
N THR A 63 7.74 10.77 4.52
CA THR A 63 8.25 11.22 5.82
C THR A 63 8.63 10.00 6.63
N GLY A 64 9.91 9.92 7.03
CA GLY A 64 10.40 8.90 7.97
C GLY A 64 10.47 9.44 9.40
N MET A 65 10.17 8.59 10.38
CA MET A 65 10.37 8.87 11.80
C MET A 65 11.09 7.69 12.47
N GLY A 66 11.64 7.94 13.66
CA GLY A 66 12.40 6.93 14.41
C GLY A 66 13.62 6.44 13.63
N TYR A 67 13.95 5.15 13.82
CA TYR A 67 15.06 4.51 13.13
C TYR A 67 14.56 3.91 11.83
N THR A 68 14.54 4.77 10.81
CA THR A 68 14.18 4.45 9.43
C THR A 68 15.36 4.73 8.52
N ILE A 69 15.93 3.68 7.93
CA ILE A 69 17.12 3.75 7.09
C ILE A 69 16.75 3.39 5.66
N TRP A 70 17.13 4.23 4.70
CA TRP A 70 17.00 3.95 3.28
C TRP A 70 18.24 3.23 2.76
N TYR A 71 18.03 2.17 1.99
CA TYR A 71 19.07 1.41 1.33
C TYR A 71 18.91 1.49 -0.20
N PRO A 72 19.99 1.78 -0.95
CA PRO A 72 19.96 1.81 -2.41
C PRO A 72 19.74 0.42 -3.04
N ASN A 73 20.17 -0.65 -2.35
CA ASN A 73 20.01 -2.04 -2.76
C ASN A 73 20.39 -2.99 -1.61
N ALA A 74 20.13 -4.29 -1.81
CA ALA A 74 20.41 -5.33 -0.81
C ALA A 74 21.92 -5.54 -0.55
N ASN A 75 22.81 -5.31 -1.53
CA ASN A 75 24.25 -5.44 -1.33
C ASN A 75 24.78 -4.36 -0.38
N ASP A 76 24.27 -3.14 -0.51
CA ASP A 76 24.62 -2.03 0.38
C ASP A 76 24.05 -2.21 1.78
N ALA A 77 22.94 -2.93 1.94
CA ALA A 77 22.39 -3.26 3.25
C ALA A 77 23.24 -4.24 4.07
N VAL A 78 23.99 -5.12 3.41
CA VAL A 78 24.86 -6.09 4.09
C VAL A 78 26.33 -5.64 4.18
N LYS A 79 26.73 -4.63 3.39
CA LYS A 79 28.12 -4.12 3.30
C LYS A 79 28.32 -2.72 3.87
N GLY A 80 27.32 -1.86 3.76
CA GLY A 80 27.45 -0.42 4.03
C GLY A 80 27.10 -0.10 5.48
N CYS A 81 27.94 0.74 6.10
CA CYS A 81 27.57 1.39 7.35
C CYS A 81 26.58 2.51 7.03
N GLY A 82 25.58 2.74 7.88
CA GLY A 82 24.80 3.97 7.81
C GLY A 82 25.49 5.14 8.48
N TYR A 83 25.31 6.35 7.93
CA TYR A 83 25.94 7.57 8.44
C TYR A 83 25.48 7.96 9.87
N THR A 84 24.48 7.25 10.41
CA THR A 84 23.97 7.35 11.80
C THR A 84 23.49 6.01 12.35
N GLU A 85 24.00 4.90 11.80
CA GLU A 85 23.53 3.57 12.18
C GLU A 85 23.74 3.34 13.69
N PHE A 86 22.63 3.11 14.38
CA PHE A 86 22.50 2.55 15.72
C PHE A 86 23.71 2.75 16.65
N HIS A 87 23.85 3.96 17.19
CA HIS A 87 24.71 4.19 18.35
C HIS A 87 24.09 3.51 19.57
N TYR A 88 24.38 2.22 19.76
CA TYR A 88 24.16 1.57 21.04
C TYR A 88 25.07 2.25 22.07
N PRO A 89 24.57 2.64 23.26
CA PRO A 89 25.42 3.16 24.31
C PRO A 89 26.51 2.13 24.65
N GLY A 90 27.78 2.46 24.36
CA GLY A 90 28.93 1.57 24.58
C GLY A 90 29.54 0.97 23.30
N SER A 91 28.87 1.07 22.15
CA SER A 91 29.52 0.87 20.87
C SER A 91 30.27 2.17 20.54
N GLY A 92 31.61 2.13 20.54
CA GLY A 92 32.41 3.33 20.27
C GLY A 92 31.93 4.04 19.01
N SER A 93 32.10 5.37 18.95
CA SER A 93 31.90 6.15 17.72
C SER A 93 32.53 5.44 16.51
N GLY A 94 31.68 4.87 15.64
CA GLY A 94 32.11 4.10 14.47
C GLY A 94 31.71 2.61 14.41
N ALA A 95 30.93 2.09 15.36
CA ALA A 95 30.40 0.72 15.24
C ALA A 95 29.27 0.65 14.20
N CYS A 96 29.54 0.03 13.05
CA CYS A 96 28.56 -0.23 12.00
C CYS A 96 27.65 -1.41 12.39
N SER A 97 26.34 -1.28 12.19
CA SER A 97 25.37 -2.36 12.43
C SER A 97 24.69 -2.72 11.11
N THR A 98 25.34 -3.55 10.29
CA THR A 98 24.77 -3.97 9.01
C THR A 98 23.60 -4.93 9.21
N LEU A 99 22.73 -5.03 8.20
CA LEU A 99 21.73 -6.10 8.15
C LEU A 99 22.47 -7.42 7.83
N ASN A 100 22.32 -8.47 8.66
CA ASN A 100 23.12 -9.70 8.52
C ASN A 100 22.88 -10.40 7.18
N ALA A 101 21.62 -10.37 6.75
CA ALA A 101 21.18 -10.93 5.51
C ALA A 101 20.03 -10.10 4.97
N VAL A 102 20.15 -9.72 3.70
CA VAL A 102 19.04 -9.31 2.85
C VAL A 102 19.24 -10.09 1.56
N GLY A 103 18.48 -11.16 1.39
CA GLY A 103 18.62 -12.09 0.27
C GLY A 103 17.60 -11.85 -0.84
N GLY A 104 17.97 -12.20 -2.07
CA GLY A 104 17.06 -12.36 -3.20
C GLY A 104 16.93 -11.17 -4.13
N THR A 105 16.49 -11.43 -5.37
CA THR A 105 15.90 -10.43 -6.24
C THR A 105 14.62 -9.89 -5.59
N LEU A 106 14.47 -8.57 -5.50
CA LEU A 106 13.19 -7.99 -5.11
C LEU A 106 12.10 -8.54 -6.04
N PRO A 107 10.86 -8.80 -5.59
CA PRO A 107 9.88 -9.57 -6.37
C PRO A 107 9.30 -8.84 -7.60
N ASN A 108 10.02 -7.86 -8.16
CA ASN A 108 9.80 -7.29 -9.50
C ASN A 108 10.98 -7.53 -10.46
N GLY A 109 11.79 -8.57 -10.21
CA GLY A 109 12.94 -8.88 -11.08
C GLY A 109 14.08 -7.86 -10.99
N SER A 110 14.09 -7.00 -9.97
CA SER A 110 15.21 -6.10 -9.73
C SER A 110 16.20 -6.76 -8.77
N PRO A 111 17.42 -7.11 -9.23
CA PRO A 111 18.52 -7.42 -8.32
C PRO A 111 19.04 -6.19 -7.55
N THR A 112 18.42 -5.01 -7.68
CA THR A 112 19.00 -3.69 -7.36
C THR A 112 18.05 -2.64 -6.77
N GLY A 113 16.82 -2.98 -6.36
CA GLY A 113 15.85 -1.94 -5.96
C GLY A 113 16.04 -1.40 -4.55
N THR A 114 15.61 -0.17 -4.36
CA THR A 114 15.63 0.57 -3.10
C THR A 114 14.60 0.05 -2.11
N PHE A 115 14.89 0.20 -0.83
CA PHE A 115 13.94 -0.11 0.25
C PHE A 115 14.27 0.72 1.49
N VAL A 116 13.33 0.75 2.43
CA VAL A 116 13.58 1.27 3.77
C VAL A 116 13.60 0.10 4.77
N ALA A 117 14.46 0.18 5.78
CA ALA A 117 14.44 -0.67 6.96
C ALA A 117 13.99 0.16 8.16
N MET A 118 13.13 -0.40 9.01
CA MET A 118 12.51 0.26 10.14
C MET A 118 12.66 -0.60 11.39
N ASP A 119 13.23 -0.04 12.46
CA ASP A 119 13.34 -0.72 13.74
C ASP A 119 11.96 -0.87 14.39
N GLY A 120 11.61 -2.08 14.82
CA GLY A 120 10.37 -2.39 15.51
C GLY A 120 10.46 -2.22 17.03
N LEU A 121 11.62 -1.88 17.57
CA LEU A 121 11.82 -1.64 18.99
C LEU A 121 11.09 -0.37 19.43
N SER A 122 10.27 -0.46 20.48
CA SER A 122 9.45 0.69 20.95
C SER A 122 10.21 2.00 21.19
N THR A 123 11.47 1.94 21.64
CA THR A 123 12.31 3.13 21.87
C THR A 123 12.83 3.77 20.57
N TYR A 124 12.95 2.98 19.50
CA TYR A 124 13.54 3.37 18.23
C TYR A 124 12.55 3.24 17.06
N GLN A 125 11.27 3.04 17.36
CA GLN A 125 10.25 2.59 16.42
C GLN A 125 10.26 3.39 15.11
N GLY A 126 10.71 2.72 14.05
CA GLY A 126 10.75 3.23 12.69
C GLY A 126 9.37 3.24 12.05
N SER A 127 9.11 4.30 11.30
CA SER A 127 7.90 4.41 10.49
C SER A 127 8.15 5.27 9.25
N VAL A 128 7.38 4.98 8.20
CA VAL A 128 7.28 5.84 7.01
C VAL A 128 5.82 6.19 6.72
N SER A 129 5.59 7.40 6.23
CA SER A 129 4.26 7.87 5.86
C SER A 129 4.25 8.76 4.62
N GLN A 130 3.12 8.79 3.93
CA GLN A 130 2.84 9.64 2.78
C GLN A 130 1.42 10.19 2.90
N THR A 131 1.24 11.47 2.58
CA THR A 131 -0.10 12.05 2.37
C THR A 131 -0.52 11.73 0.94
N LEU A 132 -1.66 11.06 0.78
CA LEU A 132 -2.20 10.66 -0.52
C LEU A 132 -3.27 11.64 -0.97
N SER A 133 -3.27 12.00 -2.25
CA SER A 133 -4.40 12.69 -2.87
C SER A 133 -5.41 11.69 -3.44
N GLY A 134 -6.71 12.00 -3.34
CA GLY A 134 -7.76 11.17 -3.95
C GLY A 134 -8.28 10.01 -3.08
N LEU A 135 -7.99 10.01 -1.78
CA LEU A 135 -8.73 9.16 -0.84
C LEU A 135 -10.16 9.70 -0.67
N THR A 136 -11.11 8.77 -0.63
CA THR A 136 -12.51 9.06 -0.34
C THR A 136 -12.91 8.24 0.88
N MET A 137 -13.29 8.94 1.95
CA MET A 137 -13.75 8.30 3.18
C MET A 137 -14.85 7.27 2.89
N GLY A 138 -14.73 6.10 3.49
CA GLY A 138 -15.67 4.99 3.33
C GLY A 138 -15.47 4.15 2.06
N LYS A 139 -14.54 4.51 1.17
CA LYS A 139 -14.14 3.63 0.04
C LYS A 139 -13.06 2.65 0.48
N THR A 140 -13.11 1.45 -0.10
CA THR A 140 -12.09 0.42 0.12
C THR A 140 -10.99 0.54 -0.92
N TYR A 141 -9.76 0.46 -0.45
CA TYR A 141 -8.55 0.51 -1.26
C TYR A 141 -7.74 -0.77 -1.08
N ALA A 142 -7.11 -1.23 -2.16
CA ALA A 142 -6.12 -2.29 -2.13
C ALA A 142 -4.74 -1.66 -1.89
N VAL A 143 -4.21 -1.83 -0.69
CA VAL A 143 -2.86 -1.42 -0.31
C VAL A 143 -1.92 -2.59 -0.55
N THR A 144 -1.11 -2.53 -1.60
CA THR A 144 -0.17 -3.61 -1.97
C THR A 144 1.26 -3.17 -1.70
N PHE A 145 2.07 -4.04 -1.11
CA PHE A 145 3.47 -3.73 -0.80
C PHE A 145 4.30 -5.01 -0.67
N TYR A 146 5.61 -4.86 -0.75
CA TYR A 146 6.57 -5.88 -0.37
C TYR A 146 7.20 -5.53 0.97
N TRP A 147 7.27 -6.51 1.86
CA TRP A 147 7.93 -6.36 3.14
C TRP A 147 8.77 -7.59 3.47
N GLY A 148 9.72 -7.45 4.37
CA GLY A 148 10.54 -8.55 4.87
C GLY A 148 10.96 -8.29 6.29
N THR A 149 11.49 -9.31 6.96
CA THR A 149 12.00 -9.19 8.33
C THR A 149 13.47 -9.57 8.35
N THR A 150 14.28 -8.83 9.09
CA THR A 150 15.69 -9.13 9.31
C THR A 150 16.09 -8.70 10.72
N GLN A 151 17.33 -8.95 11.09
CA GLN A 151 17.95 -8.39 12.29
C GLN A 151 19.26 -7.71 11.92
N GLU A 152 19.59 -6.65 12.64
CA GLU A 152 20.96 -6.12 12.59
C GLU A 152 21.94 -7.09 13.22
N THR A 153 23.18 -6.98 12.73
CA THR A 153 24.31 -7.68 13.31
C THR A 153 25.17 -6.68 14.04
N GLN A 154 25.28 -6.85 15.36
CA GLN A 154 26.46 -6.36 16.05
C GLN A 154 27.52 -7.44 15.96
N ALA A 155 28.68 -7.12 15.40
CA ALA A 155 29.76 -8.08 15.13
C ALA A 155 30.28 -8.85 16.36
N SER A 156 29.83 -8.51 17.57
CA SER A 156 30.31 -9.06 18.84
C SER A 156 29.28 -9.84 19.66
N GLN A 157 27.98 -9.86 19.32
CA GLN A 157 26.97 -10.54 20.14
C GLN A 157 25.88 -11.25 19.34
N GLN A 158 25.68 -12.53 19.65
CA GLN A 158 24.51 -13.28 19.21
C GLN A 158 23.29 -12.91 20.06
N LEU A 159 22.21 -12.51 19.40
CA LEU A 159 20.96 -12.14 20.05
C LEU A 159 19.91 -13.26 19.85
N ASN A 160 18.73 -13.08 20.46
CA ASN A 160 17.61 -14.00 20.31
C ASN A 160 16.83 -13.72 19.01
N SER A 161 16.05 -14.71 18.58
CA SER A 161 15.05 -14.50 17.52
C SER A 161 14.08 -13.38 17.90
N THR A 162 13.68 -12.60 16.91
CA THR A 162 12.69 -11.52 17.06
C THR A 162 11.43 -11.86 16.28
N ASN A 163 10.29 -11.50 16.84
CA ASN A 163 9.01 -11.47 16.17
C ASN A 163 8.68 -10.05 15.72
N GLN A 164 8.21 -9.90 14.48
CA GLN A 164 7.98 -8.59 13.88
C GLN A 164 6.73 -8.59 13.02
N TYR A 165 6.01 -7.48 12.99
CA TYR A 165 4.89 -7.23 12.07
C TYR A 165 4.80 -5.75 11.72
N LEU A 166 4.19 -5.46 10.57
CA LEU A 166 4.02 -4.10 10.08
C LEU A 166 2.56 -3.66 10.31
N ALA A 167 2.39 -2.56 11.03
CA ALA A 167 1.09 -1.91 11.17
C ALA A 167 0.91 -0.92 10.01
N VAL A 168 -0.09 -1.19 9.16
CA VAL A 168 -0.39 -0.43 7.95
C VAL A 168 -1.68 0.35 8.18
N SER A 169 -1.61 1.67 8.11
CA SER A 169 -2.78 2.53 8.31
C SER A 169 -3.09 3.33 7.05
N LEU A 170 -4.37 3.40 6.68
CA LEU A 170 -4.86 4.24 5.59
C LEU A 170 -6.05 5.05 6.09
N GLY A 171 -5.89 6.36 6.10
CA GLY A 171 -6.92 7.30 6.54
C GLY A 171 -7.39 7.12 7.97
N GLY A 172 -6.52 6.58 8.84
CA GLY A 172 -6.83 6.32 10.26
C GLY A 172 -7.34 4.90 10.55
N THR A 173 -7.56 4.07 9.54
CA THR A 173 -7.88 2.65 9.72
C THR A 173 -6.61 1.81 9.63
N THR A 174 -6.32 1.00 10.65
CA THR A 174 -5.10 0.18 10.73
C THR A 174 -5.39 -1.31 10.54
N GLN A 175 -4.52 -2.00 9.79
CA GLN A 175 -4.42 -3.45 9.73
C GLN A 175 -2.96 -3.86 9.93
N ASN A 176 -2.74 -5.06 10.49
CA ASN A 176 -1.40 -5.59 10.71
C ASN A 176 -1.09 -6.69 9.70
N THR A 177 0.17 -6.81 9.29
CA THR A 177 0.65 -8.03 8.64
C THR A 177 0.67 -9.19 9.64
N ASN A 178 0.86 -10.40 9.14
CA ASN A 178 1.16 -11.54 10.01
C ASN A 178 2.48 -11.28 10.75
N GLN A 179 2.54 -11.73 11.99
CA GLN A 179 3.76 -11.73 12.78
C GLN A 179 4.72 -12.82 12.29
N VAL A 180 5.97 -12.46 12.04
CA VAL A 180 7.02 -13.37 11.57
C VAL A 180 8.14 -13.42 12.59
N SER A 181 8.54 -14.64 12.96
CA SER A 181 9.74 -14.89 13.77
C SER A 181 10.97 -14.97 12.87
N THR A 182 11.95 -14.14 13.13
CA THR A 182 13.23 -14.04 12.43
C THR A 182 14.34 -14.48 13.38
N PRO A 183 15.00 -15.61 13.13
CA PRO A 183 16.20 -15.99 13.86
C PRO A 183 17.28 -14.91 13.82
N TRP A 184 18.17 -14.91 14.83
CA TRP A 184 19.29 -13.99 14.83
C TRP A 184 20.16 -14.14 13.59
N GLY A 185 20.54 -13.00 13.04
CA GLY A 185 21.37 -12.93 11.86
C GLY A 185 20.74 -13.48 10.58
N SER A 186 19.42 -13.63 10.54
CA SER A 186 18.72 -14.19 9.40
C SER A 186 17.82 -13.19 8.69
N PHE A 187 17.47 -13.55 7.45
CA PHE A 187 16.46 -12.87 6.66
C PHE A 187 15.23 -13.78 6.52
N GLY A 188 14.05 -13.25 6.87
CA GLY A 188 12.78 -14.00 6.76
C GLY A 188 12.27 -14.17 5.33
N GLY A 189 12.86 -13.47 4.36
CA GLY A 189 12.36 -13.43 2.99
C GLY A 189 11.50 -12.20 2.70
N TRP A 190 11.23 -11.98 1.42
CA TRP A 190 10.28 -10.96 0.97
C TRP A 190 8.87 -11.54 0.83
N TYR A 191 7.89 -10.84 1.37
CA TYR A 191 6.48 -11.13 1.31
C TYR A 191 5.77 -10.05 0.51
N LYS A 192 4.92 -10.46 -0.44
CA LYS A 192 3.94 -9.56 -1.04
C LYS A 192 2.66 -9.59 -0.22
N THR A 193 2.12 -8.44 0.13
CA THR A 193 0.86 -8.36 0.87
C THR A 193 -0.04 -7.33 0.21
N THR A 194 -1.32 -7.69 0.07
CA THR A 194 -2.39 -6.78 -0.35
C THR A 194 -3.41 -6.73 0.78
N MET A 195 -3.61 -5.56 1.37
CA MET A 195 -4.62 -5.29 2.40
C MET A 195 -5.78 -4.51 1.80
N MET A 196 -7.00 -4.93 2.14
CA MET A 196 -8.22 -4.22 1.75
C MET A 196 -8.61 -3.31 2.91
N ILE A 197 -8.28 -2.02 2.79
CA ILE A 197 -8.49 -1.04 3.86
C ILE A 197 -9.55 -0.03 3.43
N THR A 198 -10.60 0.12 4.25
CA THR A 198 -11.57 1.20 4.10
C THR A 198 -10.98 2.49 4.66
N ALA A 199 -10.81 3.51 3.80
CA ALA A 199 -10.24 4.79 4.19
C ALA A 199 -11.14 5.50 5.21
N GLY A 200 -10.56 5.97 6.30
CA GLY A 200 -11.24 6.84 7.26
C GLY A 200 -11.20 8.30 6.84
N SER A 201 -11.07 9.21 7.81
CA SER A 201 -11.16 10.66 7.60
C SER A 201 -9.84 11.36 7.28
N SER A 202 -8.71 10.65 7.33
CA SER A 202 -7.38 11.19 7.05
C SER A 202 -6.92 10.84 5.63
N ASP A 203 -6.02 11.65 5.08
CA ASP A 203 -5.36 11.40 3.80
C ASP A 203 -4.03 10.63 3.94
N ILE A 204 -3.69 10.17 5.14
CA ILE A 204 -2.37 9.60 5.43
C ILE A 204 -2.36 8.08 5.22
N LEU A 205 -1.36 7.61 4.47
CA LEU A 205 -0.87 6.24 4.47
C LEU A 205 0.36 6.15 5.37
N SER A 206 0.40 5.19 6.30
CA SER A 206 1.56 4.98 7.17
C SER A 206 1.88 3.51 7.38
N PHE A 207 3.16 3.23 7.56
CA PHE A 207 3.72 1.93 7.90
C PHE A 207 4.55 2.08 9.16
N VAL A 208 4.22 1.32 10.21
CA VAL A 208 4.92 1.37 11.50
C VAL A 208 5.45 -0.01 11.82
N SER A 209 6.77 -0.11 12.02
CA SER A 209 7.42 -1.35 12.40
C SER A 209 7.16 -1.68 13.86
N ASN A 210 6.83 -2.92 14.17
CA ASN A 210 6.64 -3.40 15.54
C ASN A 210 7.40 -4.71 15.71
N GLY A 211 8.14 -4.86 16.81
CA GLY A 211 8.80 -6.11 17.11
C GLY A 211 9.18 -6.34 18.57
N LEU A 212 9.39 -7.61 18.90
CA LEU A 212 9.73 -8.15 20.21
C LEU A 212 10.67 -9.36 20.05
N PRO A 213 11.43 -9.80 21.07
CA PRO A 213 11.70 -9.10 22.31
C PRO A 213 12.65 -7.92 22.05
N THR A 214 12.83 -7.06 23.04
CA THR A 214 13.58 -5.80 22.92
C THR A 214 15.10 -5.95 22.85
N ASN A 215 15.60 -7.19 22.88
CA ASN A 215 17.00 -7.54 23.16
C ASN A 215 17.87 -7.58 21.89
N GLY A 216 17.29 -7.35 20.72
CA GLY A 216 17.96 -7.15 19.45
C GLY A 216 17.02 -6.42 18.49
N PRO A 217 17.50 -5.46 17.68
CA PRO A 217 16.64 -4.58 16.91
C PRO A 217 15.89 -5.40 15.85
N PRO A 218 14.56 -5.55 16.00
CA PRO A 218 13.76 -6.21 14.99
C PRO A 218 13.61 -5.28 13.78
N MET A 219 14.12 -5.65 12.61
CA MET A 219 14.09 -4.78 11.43
C MET A 219 13.08 -5.24 10.39
N ILE A 220 12.11 -4.39 10.06
CA ILE A 220 11.20 -4.61 8.94
C ILE A 220 11.67 -3.84 7.72
N LEU A 221 11.75 -4.54 6.59
CA LEU A 221 12.05 -3.97 5.28
C LEU A 221 10.75 -3.66 4.54
N LEU A 222 10.70 -2.58 3.76
CA LEU A 222 9.54 -2.17 2.98
C LEU A 222 9.93 -1.61 1.61
N THR A 223 9.23 -2.03 0.56
CA THR A 223 9.35 -1.49 -0.82
C THR A 223 8.10 -1.77 -1.66
N GLY A 224 8.02 -1.15 -2.85
CA GLY A 224 7.01 -1.39 -3.87
C GLY A 224 5.57 -1.14 -3.41
N VAL A 225 5.36 -0.04 -2.68
CA VAL A 225 4.05 0.33 -2.14
C VAL A 225 3.14 0.89 -3.25
N SER A 226 1.90 0.39 -3.31
CA SER A 226 0.83 0.92 -4.13
C SER A 226 -0.49 0.96 -3.38
N VAL A 227 -1.32 1.95 -3.71
CA VAL A 227 -2.70 2.08 -3.22
C VAL A 227 -3.61 2.33 -4.40
N ASN A 228 -4.53 1.41 -4.64
CA ASN A 228 -5.46 1.47 -5.76
C ASN A 228 -6.89 1.41 -5.23
N ALA A 229 -7.78 2.26 -5.74
CA ALA A 229 -9.19 2.16 -5.40
C ALA A 229 -9.75 0.82 -5.89
N VAL A 230 -10.57 0.17 -5.08
CA VAL A 230 -11.24 -1.08 -5.46
C VAL A 230 -12.56 -0.68 -6.11
N PRO A 231 -12.80 -1.01 -7.39
CA PRO A 231 -14.09 -0.74 -8.02
C PRO A 231 -15.22 -1.39 -7.22
N GLU A 232 -16.35 -0.68 -7.11
CA GLU A 232 -17.56 -1.29 -6.56
C GLU A 232 -17.95 -2.51 -7.39
N PRO A 233 -18.42 -3.61 -6.76
CA PRO A 233 -18.90 -4.76 -7.48
C PRO A 233 -19.97 -4.33 -8.52
N PRO A 234 -19.87 -4.78 -9.79
CA PRO A 234 -20.84 -4.43 -10.84
C PRO A 234 -22.30 -4.78 -10.47
N GLU A 235 -22.49 -5.70 -9.53
CA GLU A 235 -23.77 -6.11 -8.96
C GLU A 235 -24.54 -4.93 -8.35
N LEU A 236 -23.86 -3.99 -7.68
CA LEU A 236 -24.51 -2.79 -7.11
C LEU A 236 -24.97 -1.83 -8.21
N ALA A 237 -24.17 -1.68 -9.27
CA ALA A 237 -24.53 -0.89 -10.43
C ALA A 237 -25.70 -1.53 -11.20
N LEU A 238 -25.72 -2.86 -11.33
CA LEU A 238 -26.82 -3.62 -11.94
C LEU A 238 -28.09 -3.58 -11.10
N PHE A 239 -27.97 -3.63 -9.77
CA PHE A 239 -29.12 -3.49 -8.86
C PHE A 239 -29.73 -2.09 -8.97
N GLY A 240 -28.91 -1.04 -8.88
CA GLY A 240 -29.36 0.34 -9.04
C GLY A 240 -29.95 0.61 -10.42
N GLY A 241 -29.25 0.19 -11.49
CA GLY A 241 -29.73 0.31 -12.87
C GLY A 241 -30.99 -0.50 -13.13
N GLY A 242 -31.10 -1.70 -12.55
CA GLY A 242 -32.27 -2.57 -12.65
C GLY A 242 -33.50 -1.94 -11.99
N LEU A 243 -33.36 -1.38 -10.78
CA LEU A 243 -34.45 -0.68 -10.11
C LEU A 243 -34.91 0.57 -10.88
N LEU A 244 -33.98 1.36 -11.41
CA LEU A 244 -34.31 2.50 -12.27
C LEU A 244 -35.03 2.06 -13.56
N GLY A 245 -34.56 0.98 -14.19
CA GLY A 245 -35.18 0.39 -15.37
C GLY A 245 -36.62 -0.06 -15.12
N LEU A 246 -36.87 -0.76 -14.01
CA LEU A 246 -38.21 -1.17 -13.59
C LEU A 246 -39.12 0.04 -13.29
N GLY A 247 -38.59 1.05 -12.60
CA GLY A 247 -39.31 2.29 -12.32
C GLY A 247 -39.79 2.99 -13.61
N LEU A 248 -38.91 3.13 -14.60
CA LEU A 248 -39.26 3.71 -15.89
C LEU A 248 -40.31 2.89 -16.65
N LEU A 249 -40.19 1.56 -16.66
CA LEU A 249 -41.18 0.67 -17.29
C LEU A 249 -42.58 0.86 -16.70
N THR A 250 -42.72 1.02 -15.38
CA THR A 250 -44.03 1.27 -14.75
C THR A 250 -44.64 2.62 -15.15
N VAL A 251 -43.82 3.66 -15.30
CA VAL A 251 -44.27 4.99 -15.75
C VAL A 251 -44.77 4.93 -17.20
N PHE A 252 -44.03 4.27 -18.08
CA PHE A 252 -44.44 4.10 -19.49
C PHE A 252 -45.69 3.22 -19.63
N ALA A 253 -45.81 2.15 -18.83
CA ALA A 253 -46.99 1.30 -18.81
C ALA A 253 -48.25 2.07 -18.36
N ARG A 254 -48.15 2.88 -17.29
CA ARG A 254 -49.25 3.74 -16.82
C ARG A 254 -49.68 4.76 -17.88
N ARG A 255 -48.73 5.43 -18.54
CA ARG A 255 -49.04 6.39 -19.62
C ARG A 255 -49.76 5.75 -20.80
N ARG A 256 -49.48 4.48 -21.13
CA ARG A 256 -50.20 3.74 -22.19
C ARG A 256 -51.60 3.32 -21.75
N ALA A 257 -51.79 2.93 -20.50
CA ALA A 257 -53.10 2.54 -19.97
C ALA A 257 -54.08 3.73 -19.97
N LEU A 258 -53.63 4.92 -19.56
CA LEU A 258 -54.45 6.14 -19.54
C LEU A 258 -54.89 6.59 -20.94
N ARG A 259 -54.06 6.38 -21.97
CA ARG A 259 -54.42 6.67 -23.37
C ARG A 259 -55.48 5.72 -23.94
N LYS A 260 -55.63 4.50 -23.40
CA LYS A 260 -56.68 3.56 -23.82
C LYS A 260 -58.05 3.88 -23.23
N GLN A 261 -58.12 4.55 -22.08
CA GLN A 261 -59.39 4.88 -21.42
C GLN A 261 -60.07 6.14 -21.98
N GLY A 262 -59.35 7.02 -22.67
CA GLY A 262 -59.92 8.24 -23.27
C GLY A 262 -60.64 8.04 -24.63
N GLY A 263 -60.84 6.80 -25.11
CA GLY A 263 -61.34 6.52 -26.46
C GLY A 263 -62.66 5.76 -26.57
N THR A 264 -63.47 5.68 -25.50
CA THR A 264 -64.74 4.89 -25.50
C THR A 264 -65.95 5.67 -24.99
N GLY A 265 -65.96 6.99 -25.11
CA GLY A 265 -67.13 7.82 -24.82
C GLY A 265 -67.55 8.60 -26.05
N ASP A 266 -68.26 7.94 -26.97
CA ASP A 266 -69.33 8.52 -27.79
C ASP A 266 -69.84 7.44 -28.75
N LEU A 267 -71.13 7.12 -28.63
CA LEU A 267 -72.08 6.58 -29.61
C LEU A 267 -73.21 5.90 -28.83
N ALA A 268 -74.17 6.71 -28.38
CA ALA A 268 -75.55 6.35 -28.11
C ALA A 268 -76.44 7.39 -28.80
#